data_AF-A0A0E3WW18-F1
#
_entry.id   AF-A0A0E3WW18-F1
#
_cell.length_a   1.000
_cell.length_b   1.000
_cell.length_c   1.000
_cell.angle_alpha   90.00
_cell.angle_beta   90.00
_cell.angle_gamma   90.00
#
_symmetry.space_group_name_H-M   'P 1'
#
loop_
_entity.id
_entity.type
_entity.pdbx_description
1 polymer ?
#
loop_
_entity_poly.entity_id
_entity_poly.type
_entity_poly.pdbx_seq_one_letter_code
_entity_poly.pdbx_strand_id
1 'polypeptide(L)'
;MTEFEHMLVNSFNAYIEENRIRAISYRLKQHRFTPQFLDVLVDSLNPDLYLGIECKSISVEKGANALYFSQHFTVDKNGIHQIERISNYLNKSGRRGFLAVELRLGPGHGREAYMIPWNDLEKKYFAQDLKLTLQEIRSFPEIKREGKDYRVDPREWERK
;
A
#
# COMPACT_ATOMS: atom_id res chain seq x y z
N MET A 1 13.33 3.13 9.34
CA MET A 1 13.07 2.51 8.02
C MET A 1 12.14 1.35 8.27
N THR A 2 11.01 1.25 7.58
CA THR A 2 9.98 0.24 7.85
C THR A 2 10.37 -1.07 7.17
N GLU A 3 10.38 -2.18 7.91
CA GLU A 3 10.61 -3.53 7.37
C GLU A 3 9.57 -3.89 6.29
N PHE A 4 8.35 -3.39 6.42
CA PHE A 4 7.24 -3.72 5.54
C PHE A 4 7.47 -3.30 4.07
N GLU A 5 7.88 -2.06 3.82
CA GLU A 5 8.17 -1.58 2.46
C GLU A 5 9.34 -2.33 1.83
N HIS A 6 10.38 -2.63 2.62
CA HIS A 6 11.53 -3.39 2.15
C HIS A 6 11.15 -4.81 1.73
N MET A 7 10.41 -5.52 2.59
CA MET A 7 9.91 -6.84 2.29
C MET A 7 9.02 -6.82 1.04
N LEU A 8 8.13 -5.83 0.92
CA LEU A 8 7.24 -5.71 -0.24
C LEU A 8 8.03 -5.51 -1.54
N VAL A 9 9.05 -4.65 -1.54
CA VAL A 9 9.90 -4.45 -2.72
C VAL A 9 10.68 -5.71 -3.10
N ASN A 10 11.26 -6.40 -2.12
CA ASN A 10 11.96 -7.66 -2.37
C ASN A 10 11.01 -8.70 -2.97
N SER A 11 9.80 -8.81 -2.43
CA SER A 11 8.75 -9.72 -2.90
C SER A 11 8.37 -9.46 -4.36
N PHE A 12 8.18 -8.19 -4.73
CA PHE A 12 7.94 -7.83 -6.12
C PHE A 12 9.11 -8.18 -7.03
N ASN A 13 10.34 -7.86 -6.63
CA ASN A 13 11.51 -8.16 -7.46
C ASN A 13 11.73 -9.67 -7.63
N ALA A 14 11.48 -10.47 -6.58
CA ALA A 14 11.50 -11.93 -6.68
C ALA A 14 10.45 -12.44 -7.67
N TYR A 15 9.20 -11.99 -7.55
CA TYR A 15 8.14 -12.35 -8.51
C TYR A 15 8.48 -11.95 -9.95
N ILE A 16 9.03 -10.75 -10.15
CA ILE A 16 9.45 -10.25 -11.46
C ILE A 16 10.55 -11.13 -12.06
N GLU A 17 11.55 -11.51 -11.27
CA GLU A 17 12.66 -12.36 -11.69
C GLU A 17 12.22 -13.78 -12.01
N GLU A 18 11.46 -14.40 -11.11
CA GLU A 18 10.91 -15.76 -11.28
C GLU A 18 10.07 -15.90 -12.55
N ASN A 19 9.27 -14.86 -12.86
CA ASN A 19 8.40 -14.83 -14.03
C ASN A 19 9.05 -14.21 -15.27
N ARG A 20 10.33 -13.82 -15.20
CA ARG A 20 11.11 -13.18 -16.29
C ARG A 20 10.41 -11.95 -16.89
N ILE A 21 9.78 -11.15 -16.03
CA ILE A 21 9.03 -9.97 -16.44
C ILE A 21 9.98 -8.79 -16.58
N ARG A 22 9.79 -7.96 -17.63
CA ARG A 22 10.50 -6.68 -17.76
C ARG A 22 9.85 -5.63 -16.86
N ALA A 23 10.23 -5.64 -15.58
CA ALA A 23 9.77 -4.69 -14.58
C ALA A 23 10.86 -4.45 -13.52
N ILE A 24 10.67 -3.45 -12.67
CA ILE A 24 11.49 -3.26 -11.47
C ILE A 24 10.64 -2.64 -10.35
N SER A 25 10.83 -3.14 -9.14
CA SER A 25 10.22 -2.58 -7.93
C SER A 25 11.27 -1.86 -7.10
N TYR A 26 10.92 -0.67 -6.61
CA TYR A 26 11.81 0.13 -5.76
C TYR A 26 11.03 1.05 -4.82
N ARG A 27 11.69 1.39 -3.71
CA ARG A 27 11.18 2.37 -2.74
C ARG A 27 11.53 3.77 -3.21
N LEU A 28 10.61 4.72 -3.07
CA LEU A 28 10.96 6.13 -3.23
C LEU A 28 11.72 6.58 -1.98
N LYS A 29 12.97 7.04 -2.14
CA LYS A 29 13.74 7.59 -1.02
C LYS A 29 13.15 8.92 -0.57
N GLN A 30 12.90 9.04 0.74
CA GLN A 30 12.41 10.28 1.32
C GLN A 30 13.58 11.25 1.43
N HIS A 31 13.60 12.28 0.58
CA HIS A 31 14.47 13.43 0.82
C HIS A 31 13.76 14.40 1.77
N ARG A 32 14.52 15.00 2.69
CA ARG A 32 14.00 16.04 3.57
C ARG A 32 13.38 17.15 2.71
N PHE A 33 12.16 17.57 3.07
CA PHE A 33 11.41 18.65 2.42
C PHE A 33 10.83 18.35 1.03
N THR A 34 10.89 17.11 0.53
CA THR A 34 10.20 16.73 -0.72
C THR A 34 8.93 15.94 -0.41
N PRO A 35 7.75 16.38 -0.90
CA PRO A 35 6.54 15.57 -0.81
C PRO A 35 6.75 14.22 -1.51
N GLN A 36 6.66 13.13 -0.76
CA GLN A 36 6.51 11.81 -1.36
C GLN A 36 5.04 11.55 -1.66
N PHE A 37 4.79 10.95 -2.82
CA PHE A 37 3.46 10.54 -3.22
C PHE A 37 3.21 9.06 -2.89
N LEU A 38 4.23 8.21 -2.94
CA LEU A 38 4.06 6.78 -2.70
C LEU A 38 5.32 6.23 -2.04
N ASP A 39 5.16 5.12 -1.32
CA ASP A 39 6.28 4.44 -0.65
C ASP A 39 7.01 3.49 -1.60
N VAL A 40 6.25 2.78 -2.45
CA VAL A 40 6.75 1.78 -3.39
C VAL A 40 6.20 2.03 -4.80
N LEU A 41 7.08 1.92 -5.80
CA LEU A 41 6.71 1.89 -7.20
C LEU A 41 7.10 0.55 -7.83
N VAL A 42 6.26 0.08 -8.76
CA VAL A 42 6.63 -0.97 -9.71
C VAL A 42 6.55 -0.36 -11.10
N ASP A 43 7.69 -0.29 -11.79
CA ASP A 43 7.77 0.25 -13.14
C ASP A 43 7.84 -0.89 -14.15
N SER A 44 6.88 -0.93 -15.06
CA SER A 44 6.80 -1.87 -16.16
C SER A 44 6.04 -1.27 -17.34
N LEU A 45 6.28 -1.80 -18.54
CA LEU A 45 5.38 -1.58 -19.69
C LEU A 45 4.13 -2.48 -19.61
N ASN A 46 4.13 -3.51 -18.76
CA ASN A 46 2.95 -4.30 -18.49
C ASN A 46 2.00 -3.47 -17.58
N PRO A 47 0.77 -3.14 -18.02
CA PRO A 47 -0.19 -2.38 -17.21
C PRO A 47 -0.50 -3.04 -15.87
N ASP A 48 -0.44 -4.37 -15.78
CA ASP A 48 -0.69 -5.11 -14.54
C ASP A 48 0.39 -4.83 -13.47
N LEU A 49 1.56 -4.36 -13.89
CA LEU A 49 2.74 -4.10 -13.06
C LEU A 49 3.20 -2.65 -13.14
N TYR A 50 2.38 -1.75 -13.67
CA TYR A 50 2.63 -0.31 -13.61
C TYR A 50 1.93 0.28 -12.37
N LEU A 51 2.56 0.08 -11.21
CA LEU A 51 1.92 0.21 -9.90
C LEU A 51 2.48 1.37 -9.08
N GLY A 52 1.58 1.97 -8.29
CA GLY A 52 1.91 2.88 -7.21
C GLY A 52 1.33 2.42 -5.89
N ILE A 53 2.16 2.27 -4.85
CA ILE A 53 1.75 1.67 -3.58
C ILE A 53 2.14 2.56 -2.39
N GLU A 54 1.15 2.95 -1.60
CA GLU A 54 1.35 3.55 -0.28
C GLU A 54 1.28 2.44 0.78
N CYS A 55 2.14 2.48 1.79
CA CYS A 55 2.25 1.48 2.84
C CYS A 55 1.83 2.06 4.19
N LYS A 56 1.01 1.34 4.95
CA LYS A 56 0.68 1.64 6.35
C LYS A 56 0.82 0.40 7.20
N SER A 57 1.31 0.56 8.43
CA SER A 57 1.41 -0.54 9.40
C SER A 57 0.74 -0.13 10.71
N ILE A 58 -0.33 -0.83 11.09
CA ILE A 58 -1.10 -0.58 12.32
C ILE A 58 -0.91 -1.70 13.33
N SER A 59 -0.92 -1.34 14.62
CA SER A 59 -0.56 -2.22 15.73
C SER A 59 -1.83 -2.67 16.46
N VAL A 60 -2.38 -3.81 16.02
CA VAL A 60 -3.56 -4.43 16.64
C VAL A 60 -3.23 -4.86 18.07
N GLU A 61 -2.00 -5.33 18.30
CA GLU A 61 -1.48 -5.65 19.64
C GLU A 61 -1.56 -4.44 20.61
N LYS A 62 -1.48 -3.20 20.10
CA LYS A 62 -1.59 -1.95 20.88
C LYS A 62 -3.00 -1.36 20.87
N GLY A 63 -4.00 -2.15 20.49
CA GLY A 63 -5.40 -1.76 20.51
C GLY A 63 -5.89 -1.01 19.27
N ALA A 64 -5.11 -0.94 18.18
CA ALA A 64 -5.59 -0.36 16.93
C ALA A 64 -6.73 -1.22 16.36
N ASN A 65 -7.92 -0.62 16.20
CA ASN A 65 -9.12 -1.28 15.67
C ASN A 65 -9.52 -0.76 14.27
N ALA A 66 -8.80 0.22 13.75
CA ALA A 66 -9.01 0.79 12.44
C ALA A 66 -7.78 1.61 12.01
N LEU A 67 -7.66 1.83 10.70
CA LEU A 67 -6.78 2.80 10.08
C LEU A 67 -7.58 4.12 9.92
N TYR A 68 -7.40 5.05 10.85
CA TYR A 68 -8.03 6.37 10.81
C TYR A 68 -7.32 7.29 9.82
N PHE A 69 -8.06 7.95 8.94
CA PHE A 69 -7.49 8.76 7.88
C PHE A 69 -6.72 9.97 8.43
N SER A 70 -7.29 10.64 9.43
CA SER A 70 -6.65 11.78 10.11
C SER A 70 -5.37 11.45 10.88
N GLN A 71 -5.14 10.18 11.22
CA GLN A 71 -3.99 9.75 12.01
C GLN A 71 -2.88 9.14 11.14
N HIS A 72 -3.26 8.42 10.09
CA HIS A 72 -2.34 7.60 9.30
C HIS A 72 -1.92 8.26 7.98
N PHE A 73 -2.66 9.28 7.54
CA PHE A 73 -2.34 10.07 6.37
C PHE A 73 -1.97 11.50 6.78
N THR A 74 -1.03 12.07 6.05
CA THR A 74 -0.53 13.41 6.33
C THR A 74 -1.41 14.48 5.70
N VAL A 75 -1.40 15.67 6.28
CA VAL A 75 -1.89 16.89 5.63
C VAL A 75 -0.68 17.77 5.35
N ASP A 76 -0.56 18.28 4.13
CA ASP A 76 0.56 19.13 3.77
C ASP A 76 0.38 20.58 4.30
N LYS A 77 1.39 21.42 4.06
CA LYS A 77 1.39 22.82 4.51
C LYS A 77 0.28 23.68 3.90
N ASN A 78 -0.34 23.24 2.80
CA ASN A 78 -1.43 23.93 2.13
C ASN A 78 -2.80 23.38 2.57
N GLY A 79 -2.84 22.45 3.53
CA GLY A 79 -4.08 21.82 3.98
C GLY A 79 -4.54 20.67 3.09
N ILE A 80 -3.74 20.22 2.13
CA ILE A 80 -4.13 19.16 1.19
C ILE A 80 -3.83 17.79 1.80
N HIS A 81 -4.84 16.95 1.90
CA HIS A 81 -4.73 15.61 2.48
C HIS A 81 -3.91 14.68 1.59
N GLN A 82 -3.13 13.77 2.19
CA GLN A 82 -2.27 12.86 1.44
C GLN A 82 -3.07 12.01 0.45
N ILE A 83 -4.26 11.52 0.83
CA ILE A 83 -5.10 10.73 -0.09
C ILE A 83 -5.40 11.52 -1.37
N GLU A 84 -5.74 12.80 -1.27
CA GLU A 84 -5.99 13.66 -2.45
C GLU A 84 -4.73 13.82 -3.31
N ARG A 85 -3.58 14.08 -2.69
CA ARG A 85 -2.31 14.26 -3.40
C ARG A 85 -1.89 13.01 -4.16
N ILE A 86 -2.04 11.84 -3.54
CA ILE A 86 -1.73 10.54 -4.15
C ILE A 86 -2.70 10.24 -5.29
N SER A 87 -4.00 10.49 -5.09
CA SER A 87 -5.01 10.30 -6.13
C SER A 87 -4.71 11.15 -7.36
N ASN A 88 -4.35 12.42 -7.18
CA ASN A 88 -3.90 13.30 -8.27
C ASN A 88 -2.65 12.76 -8.99
N TYR A 89 -1.67 12.26 -8.23
CA TYR A 89 -0.48 11.64 -8.80
C TYR A 89 -0.80 10.38 -9.64
N LEU A 90 -1.63 9.48 -9.11
CA LEU A 90 -2.04 8.26 -9.81
C LEU A 90 -2.80 8.59 -11.10
N ASN A 91 -3.76 9.52 -11.04
CA ASN A 91 -4.50 10.00 -12.21
C ASN A 91 -3.59 10.59 -13.30
N LYS A 92 -2.58 11.38 -12.91
CA LYS A 92 -1.63 11.96 -13.86
C LYS A 92 -0.64 10.96 -14.44
N SER A 93 -0.24 9.97 -13.63
CA SER A 93 0.78 9.00 -14.04
C SER A 93 0.21 7.82 -14.80
N GLY A 94 -1.07 7.50 -14.64
CA GLY A 94 -1.69 6.30 -15.23
C GLY A 94 -1.34 5.01 -14.51
N ARG A 95 -0.70 5.07 -13.32
CA ARG A 95 -0.39 3.90 -12.51
C ARG A 95 -1.63 3.35 -11.84
N ARG A 96 -1.71 2.02 -11.71
CA ARG A 96 -2.68 1.37 -10.82
C ARG A 96 -2.25 1.60 -9.37
N GLY A 97 -3.14 2.18 -8.57
CA GLY A 97 -2.86 2.55 -7.19
C GLY A 97 -3.31 1.49 -6.18
N PHE A 98 -2.52 1.28 -5.13
CA PHE A 98 -2.91 0.46 -3.98
C PHE A 98 -2.47 1.08 -2.66
N LEU A 99 -3.24 0.81 -1.60
CA LEU A 99 -2.83 0.96 -0.22
C LEU A 99 -2.50 -0.43 0.34
N ALA A 100 -1.25 -0.64 0.70
CA ALA A 100 -0.77 -1.81 1.41
C ALA A 100 -0.91 -1.60 2.92
N VAL A 101 -1.67 -2.44 3.61
CA VAL A 101 -1.87 -2.34 5.07
C VAL A 101 -1.32 -3.58 5.77
N GLU A 102 -0.30 -3.40 6.61
CA GLU A 102 0.22 -4.43 7.52
C GLU A 102 -0.49 -4.34 8.89
N LEU A 103 -1.06 -5.45 9.34
CA LEU A 103 -1.61 -5.62 10.69
C LEU A 103 -0.59 -6.34 11.57
N ARG A 104 -0.07 -5.63 12.58
CA ARG A 104 0.83 -6.20 13.59
C ARG A 104 -0.01 -6.75 14.76
N LEU A 105 -0.20 -8.07 14.76
CA LEU A 105 -1.00 -8.81 15.74
C LEU A 105 -0.27 -9.03 17.08
N GLY A 106 1.05 -8.95 17.06
CA GLY A 106 1.91 -9.01 18.24
C GLY A 106 2.67 -10.31 18.41
N PRO A 107 3.36 -10.48 19.56
CA PRO A 107 4.26 -11.60 19.78
C PRO A 107 3.56 -12.95 19.59
N GLY A 108 4.18 -13.87 18.86
CA GLY A 108 3.63 -15.21 18.59
C GLY A 108 2.61 -15.28 17.46
N HIS A 109 2.18 -14.15 16.90
CA HIS A 109 1.26 -14.10 15.76
C HIS A 109 1.97 -13.63 14.48
N GLY A 110 1.63 -14.27 13.35
CA GLY A 110 2.05 -13.80 12.04
C GLY A 110 1.51 -12.39 11.77
N ARG A 111 2.29 -11.58 11.03
CA ARG A 111 1.76 -10.33 10.50
C ARG A 111 0.83 -10.65 9.33
N GLU A 112 -0.33 -10.00 9.30
CA GLU A 112 -1.23 -10.04 8.15
C GLU A 112 -0.98 -8.81 7.30
N ALA A 113 -1.12 -8.91 5.98
CA ALA A 113 -1.06 -7.74 5.12
C ALA A 113 -2.09 -7.83 3.99
N TYR A 114 -2.68 -6.69 3.64
CA TYR A 114 -3.81 -6.61 2.72
C TYR A 114 -3.59 -5.51 1.71
N MET A 115 -4.11 -5.73 0.50
CA MET A 115 -3.94 -4.84 -0.64
C MET A 115 -5.28 -4.22 -1.02
N ILE A 116 -5.40 -2.93 -0.79
CA ILE A 116 -6.65 -2.18 -0.97
C ILE A 116 -6.53 -1.37 -2.26
N PRO A 117 -7.39 -1.57 -3.27
CA PRO A 117 -7.41 -0.73 -4.46
C PRO A 117 -7.56 0.73 -4.09
N TRP A 118 -6.72 1.59 -4.66
CA TRP A 118 -6.72 3.01 -4.32
C TRP A 118 -8.06 3.69 -4.60
N ASN A 119 -8.74 3.30 -5.68
CA ASN A 119 -10.06 3.82 -6.03
C ASN A 119 -11.11 3.58 -4.93
N ASP A 120 -11.01 2.47 -4.19
CA ASP A 120 -11.92 2.18 -3.08
C ASP A 120 -11.61 3.05 -1.87
N LEU A 121 -10.33 3.27 -1.57
CA LEU A 121 -9.89 4.22 -0.53
C LEU A 121 -10.32 5.65 -0.85
N GLU A 122 -10.10 6.08 -2.10
CA GLU A 122 -10.43 7.41 -2.59
C GLU A 122 -11.94 7.69 -2.49
N LYS A 123 -12.78 6.77 -2.99
CA LYS A 123 -14.25 6.86 -2.86
C LYS A 123 -14.68 7.00 -1.42
N LYS A 124 -14.09 6.19 -0.52
CA LYS A 124 -14.39 6.21 0.91
C LYS A 124 -14.02 7.56 1.53
N TYR A 125 -12.84 8.06 1.23
CA TYR A 125 -12.38 9.37 1.70
C TYR A 125 -13.30 10.52 1.25
N PHE A 126 -13.69 10.56 -0.03
CA PHE A 126 -14.58 11.60 -0.55
C PHE A 126 -16.04 11.47 -0.08
N ALA A 127 -16.47 10.26 0.30
CA ALA A 127 -17.73 10.03 0.99
C ALA A 127 -17.73 10.50 2.46
N GLN A 128 -16.65 11.15 2.92
CA GLN A 128 -16.45 11.64 4.28
C GLN A 128 -16.37 10.54 5.36
N ASP A 129 -16.08 9.30 4.96
CA ASP A 129 -15.71 8.27 5.93
C ASP A 129 -14.37 8.60 6.60
N LEU A 130 -14.23 8.20 7.85
CA LEU A 130 -13.09 8.61 8.69
C LEU A 130 -11.98 7.57 8.78
N LYS A 131 -12.25 6.31 8.38
CA LYS A 131 -11.37 5.17 8.66
C LYS A 131 -11.67 3.94 7.81
N LEU A 132 -10.73 3.00 7.82
CA LEU A 132 -10.93 1.60 7.45
C LEU A 132 -10.85 0.72 8.71
N THR A 133 -11.92 0.02 9.06
CA THR A 133 -11.95 -0.94 10.18
C THR A 133 -11.12 -2.19 9.88
N LEU A 134 -10.70 -2.92 10.92
CA LEU A 134 -10.00 -4.21 10.71
C LEU A 134 -10.83 -5.20 9.87
N GLN A 135 -12.15 -5.23 10.07
CA GLN A 135 -13.04 -6.10 9.30
C GLN A 135 -13.05 -5.73 7.81
N GLU A 136 -13.13 -4.42 7.50
CA GLU A 136 -13.04 -3.96 6.11
C GLU A 136 -11.68 -4.29 5.51
N ILE A 137 -10.57 -4.01 6.22
CA ILE A 137 -9.21 -4.31 5.74
C ILE A 137 -9.08 -5.80 5.40
N ARG A 138 -9.55 -6.68 6.27
CA ARG A 138 -9.51 -8.14 6.06
C ARG A 138 -10.43 -8.65 4.96
N SER A 139 -11.36 -7.83 4.47
CA SER A 139 -12.22 -8.18 3.33
C SER A 139 -11.53 -7.95 1.97
N PHE A 140 -10.39 -7.26 1.96
CA PHE A 140 -9.57 -7.08 0.77
C PHE A 140 -8.61 -8.26 0.56
N PRO A 141 -8.03 -8.39 -0.64
CA PRO A 141 -7.05 -9.42 -0.95
C PRO A 141 -5.85 -9.41 0.02
N GLU A 142 -5.57 -10.56 0.62
CA GLU A 142 -4.42 -10.77 1.49
C GLU A 142 -3.15 -10.97 0.66
N ILE A 143 -2.09 -10.20 0.95
CA ILE A 143 -0.74 -10.52 0.49
C ILE A 143 -0.09 -11.44 1.52
N LYS A 144 -0.27 -12.75 1.33
CA LYS A 144 0.16 -13.77 2.28
C LYS A 144 1.66 -13.70 2.50
N ARG A 145 2.06 -13.81 3.77
CA ARG A 145 3.47 -13.90 4.13
C ARG A 145 3.98 -15.32 3.93
N GLU A 146 5.02 -15.47 3.12
CA GLU A 146 5.72 -16.73 2.88
C GLU A 146 7.15 -16.59 3.42
N GLY A 147 7.35 -16.96 4.69
CA GLY A 147 8.63 -16.80 5.38
C GLY A 147 9.03 -15.34 5.58
N LYS A 148 10.04 -14.89 4.81
CA LYS A 148 10.58 -13.53 4.87
C LYS A 148 10.01 -12.59 3.81
N ASP A 149 9.17 -13.10 2.92
CA ASP A 149 8.61 -12.36 1.79
C ASP A 149 7.08 -12.42 1.79
N TYR A 150 6.46 -11.68 0.88
CA TYR A 150 5.03 -11.67 0.60
C TYR A 150 4.78 -12.30 -0.77
N ARG A 151 3.73 -13.11 -0.87
CA ARG A 151 3.25 -13.59 -2.17
C ARG A 151 2.51 -12.45 -2.87
N VAL A 152 3.04 -12.04 -4.02
CA VAL A 152 2.46 -10.96 -4.83
C VAL A 152 1.86 -11.50 -6.12
N ASP A 153 0.59 -11.17 -6.37
CA ASP A 153 -0.06 -11.32 -7.68
C ASP A 153 -1.03 -10.15 -7.91
N PRO A 154 -0.58 -9.07 -8.56
CA PRO A 154 -1.39 -7.86 -8.76
C PRO A 154 -2.70 -8.04 -9.53
N ARG A 155 -2.89 -9.18 -10.19
CA ARG A 155 -4.12 -9.51 -10.93
C ARG A 155 -5.22 -10.00 -9.99
N GLU A 156 -4.85 -10.51 -8.82
CA GLU A 156 -5.80 -11.00 -7.81
C GLU A 156 -6.30 -9.88 -6.87
N TRP A 157 -5.77 -8.66 -7.02
CA TRP A 157 -6.02 -7.57 -6.08
C TRP A 157 -7.18 -6.64 -6.46
N GLU A 158 -7.76 -6.83 -7.63
CA GLU A 158 -8.99 -6.13 -8.00
C GLU A 158 -10.19 -6.87 -7.40
N ARG A 159 -11.15 -6.10 -6.87
CA ARG A 159 -12.44 -6.68 -6.48
C ARG A 159 -13.11 -7.25 -7.73
N LYS A 160 -13.43 -8.54 -7.69
CA LYS A 160 -14.39 -9.15 -8.61
C LYS A 160 -15.77 -8.53 -8.44
#